data_AF-J9G3Q8-F1
#
_entry.id   AF-J9G3Q8-F1
#
_cell.length_a   1.000
_cell.length_b   1.000
_cell.length_c   1.000
_cell.angle_alpha   90.00
_cell.angle_beta   90.00
_cell.angle_gamma   90.00
#
_symmetry.space_group_name_H-M   'P 1'
#
loop_
_entity.id
_entity.type
_entity.pdbx_description
1 polymer ?
#
loop_
_entity_poly.entity_id
_entity_poly.type
_entity_poly.pdbx_seq_one_letter_code
_entity_poly.pdbx_strand_id
1 'polypeptide(L)'
;HTDDDGVMVRAAMAADAQGIVHAGTGNGSIHEDTEPALFEAVRNGLLVVRASRVHGGSTVEGLSTWQDAGFIPAGSLNPQKARVLLQLILTITRDPAEAEALFRRF
;
A
#
# COMPACT_ATOMS: atom_id res chain seq x y z
N HIS A 1 -12.81 -3.37 -1.99
CA HIS A 1 -14.08 -3.32 -2.77
C HIS A 1 -15.25 -3.15 -1.78
N THR A 2 -16.52 -3.20 -2.20
CA THR A 2 -17.63 -3.30 -1.21
C THR A 2 -17.54 -4.64 -0.50
N ASP A 3 -17.79 -4.68 0.80
CA ASP A 3 -17.68 -5.88 1.65
C ASP A 3 -16.28 -6.51 1.59
N ASP A 4 -15.24 -5.68 1.50
CA ASP A 4 -13.85 -6.11 1.60
C ASP A 4 -13.44 -6.24 3.06
N ASP A 5 -12.51 -7.14 3.36
CA ASP A 5 -12.10 -7.46 4.71
C ASP A 5 -10.58 -7.58 4.85
N GLY A 6 -10.11 -7.95 6.04
CA GLY A 6 -8.69 -8.13 6.32
C GLY A 6 -8.12 -9.52 5.98
N VAL A 7 -8.89 -10.46 5.42
CA VAL A 7 -8.45 -11.86 5.27
C VAL A 7 -7.24 -11.96 4.35
N MET A 8 -7.26 -11.29 3.20
CA MET A 8 -6.15 -11.34 2.24
C MET A 8 -4.90 -10.61 2.76
N VAL A 9 -5.08 -9.56 3.56
CA VAL A 9 -3.97 -8.85 4.22
C VAL A 9 -3.28 -9.76 5.23
N ARG A 10 -4.07 -10.42 6.10
CA ARG A 10 -3.56 -11.38 7.08
C ARG A 10 -2.95 -12.61 6.42
N ALA A 11 -3.51 -13.10 5.33
CA ALA A 11 -2.93 -14.20 4.56
C ALA A 11 -1.56 -13.83 3.97
N ALA A 12 -1.39 -12.60 3.46
CA ALA A 12 -0.10 -12.12 2.98
C ALA A 12 0.94 -12.02 4.11
N MET A 13 0.56 -11.49 5.27
CA MET A 13 1.43 -11.47 6.45
C MET A 13 1.83 -12.88 6.91
N ALA A 14 0.88 -13.82 6.97
CA ALA A 14 1.13 -15.21 7.36
C ALA A 14 2.02 -15.97 6.35
N ALA A 15 2.14 -15.47 5.12
CA ALA A 15 3.05 -15.97 4.10
C ALA A 15 4.41 -15.24 4.08
N ASP A 16 4.74 -14.50 5.14
CA ASP A 16 5.98 -13.72 5.30
C ASP A 16 6.21 -12.69 4.19
N ALA A 17 5.13 -12.10 3.65
CA ALA A 17 5.27 -11.00 2.71
C ALA A 17 5.98 -9.81 3.38
N GLN A 18 6.90 -9.17 2.65
CA GLN A 18 7.63 -7.99 3.15
C GLN A 18 6.95 -6.65 2.78
N GLY A 19 5.89 -6.70 1.98
CA GLY A 19 5.12 -5.53 1.59
C GLY A 19 3.81 -5.91 0.90
N ILE A 20 2.85 -5.00 0.93
CA ILE A 20 1.49 -5.18 0.40
C ILE A 20 1.17 -4.01 -0.52
N VAL A 21 0.65 -4.30 -1.71
CA VAL A 21 0.03 -3.29 -2.58
C VAL A 21 -1.48 -3.45 -2.49
N HIS A 22 -2.18 -2.49 -1.90
CA HIS A 22 -3.63 -2.48 -1.82
C HIS A 22 -4.22 -1.83 -3.08
N ALA A 23 -4.99 -2.58 -3.86
CA ALA A 23 -5.69 -2.11 -5.06
C ALA A 23 -7.05 -1.47 -4.69
N GLY A 24 -7.00 -0.31 -4.04
CA GLY A 24 -8.17 0.40 -3.51
C GLY A 24 -9.05 1.02 -4.59
N THR A 25 -10.21 1.53 -4.18
CA THR A 25 -11.16 2.23 -5.08
C THR A 25 -10.83 3.73 -5.19
N GLY A 26 -11.21 4.39 -6.29
CA GLY A 26 -11.01 5.85 -6.43
C GLY A 26 -9.54 6.27 -6.24
N ASN A 27 -9.27 7.17 -5.28
CA ASN A 27 -7.93 7.58 -4.86
C ASN A 27 -7.29 6.56 -3.88
N GLY A 28 -7.32 5.27 -4.25
CA GLY A 28 -6.78 4.17 -3.44
C GLY A 28 -7.47 3.95 -2.09
N SER A 29 -8.73 4.37 -1.94
CA SER A 29 -9.52 4.24 -0.72
C SER A 29 -9.61 2.79 -0.26
N ILE A 30 -9.62 2.64 1.06
CA ILE A 30 -9.62 1.36 1.77
C ILE A 30 -10.99 1.16 2.41
N HIS A 31 -11.51 -0.07 2.42
CA HIS A 31 -12.74 -0.41 3.13
C HIS A 31 -12.50 -0.42 4.65
N GLU A 32 -13.50 -0.02 5.44
CA GLU A 32 -13.36 0.09 6.91
C GLU A 32 -12.97 -1.22 7.58
N ASP A 33 -13.44 -2.37 7.06
CA ASP A 33 -13.10 -3.69 7.62
C ASP A 33 -11.73 -4.22 7.15
N THR A 34 -11.17 -3.68 6.06
CA THR A 34 -9.81 -4.00 5.58
C THR A 34 -8.75 -3.14 6.27
N GLU A 35 -9.10 -1.88 6.58
CA GLU A 35 -8.19 -0.87 7.11
C GLU A 35 -7.42 -1.33 8.37
N PRO A 36 -8.06 -1.88 9.42
CA PRO A 36 -7.36 -2.36 10.61
C PRO A 36 -6.25 -3.36 10.32
N ALA A 37 -6.45 -4.25 9.33
CA ALA A 37 -5.46 -5.26 8.94
C ALA A 37 -4.28 -4.63 8.18
N LEU A 38 -4.50 -3.58 7.39
CA LEU A 38 -3.40 -2.85 6.74
C LEU A 38 -2.56 -2.07 7.78
N PHE A 39 -3.20 -1.47 8.77
CA PHE A 39 -2.48 -0.87 9.90
C PHE A 39 -1.71 -1.93 10.71
N GLU A 40 -2.25 -3.13 10.88
CA GLU A 40 -1.54 -4.26 11.48
C GLU A 40 -0.30 -4.64 10.65
N ALA A 41 -0.41 -4.71 9.33
CA ALA A 41 0.72 -4.99 8.45
C ALA A 41 1.85 -3.97 8.61
N VAL A 42 1.51 -2.67 8.64
CA VAL A 42 2.49 -1.61 8.91
C VAL A 42 3.15 -1.79 10.28
N ARG A 43 2.39 -2.07 11.35
CA ARG A 43 2.95 -2.32 12.69
C ARG A 43 3.87 -3.53 12.73
N ASN A 44 3.65 -4.52 11.87
CA ASN A 44 4.53 -5.68 11.69
C ASN A 44 5.74 -5.39 10.77
N GLY A 45 5.94 -4.15 10.34
CA GLY A 45 7.08 -3.72 9.53
C GLY A 45 6.95 -3.96 8.03
N LEU A 46 5.75 -4.30 7.53
CA LEU A 46 5.50 -4.39 6.10
C LEU A 46 5.31 -3.01 5.50
N LEU A 47 5.92 -2.78 4.34
CA LEU A 47 5.60 -1.59 3.54
C LEU A 47 4.22 -1.75 2.90
N VAL A 48 3.29 -0.84 3.19
CA VAL A 48 1.94 -0.84 2.61
C VAL A 48 1.82 0.28 1.60
N VAL A 49 1.57 -0.10 0.35
CA VAL A 49 1.39 0.82 -0.78
C VAL A 49 -0.09 0.91 -1.12
N ARG A 50 -0.65 2.12 -1.08
CA ARG A 50 -1.99 2.44 -1.61
C ARG A 50 -1.89 2.66 -3.12
N ALA A 51 -2.45 1.74 -3.90
CA ALA A 51 -2.68 1.89 -5.33
C ALA A 51 -4.18 1.92 -5.63
N SER A 52 -4.56 2.12 -6.89
CA SER A 52 -5.96 2.13 -7.31
C SER A 52 -6.24 1.06 -8.36
N ARG A 53 -7.37 0.37 -8.24
CA ARG A 53 -7.91 -0.50 -9.31
C ARG A 53 -8.53 0.29 -10.48
N VAL A 54 -8.64 1.62 -10.36
CA VAL A 54 -9.11 2.49 -11.44
C VAL A 54 -7.99 2.63 -12.46
N HIS A 55 -8.32 2.52 -13.75
CA HIS A 55 -7.33 2.47 -14.83
C HIS A 55 -6.60 3.80 -15.10
N GLY A 56 -7.01 4.90 -14.47
CA GLY A 56 -6.44 6.23 -14.71
C GLY A 56 -6.53 7.14 -13.48
N GLY A 57 -5.69 8.17 -13.48
CA GLY A 57 -5.47 9.05 -12.32
C GLY A 57 -4.31 8.57 -11.45
N SER A 58 -4.02 9.35 -10.41
CA SER A 58 -2.96 9.04 -9.45
C SER A 58 -3.57 8.73 -8.08
N THR A 59 -3.00 7.74 -7.38
CA THR A 59 -3.18 7.59 -5.95
C THR A 59 -2.24 8.57 -5.25
N VAL A 60 -2.81 9.59 -4.62
CA VAL A 60 -2.09 10.63 -3.87
C VAL A 60 -2.34 10.43 -2.37
N GLU A 61 -1.85 11.38 -1.56
CA GLU A 61 -2.14 11.44 -0.13
C GLU A 61 -3.65 11.34 0.14
N GLY A 62 -4.02 10.59 1.17
CA GLY A 62 -5.41 10.35 1.57
C GLY A 62 -5.70 10.96 2.94
N LEU A 63 -6.17 10.14 3.87
CA LEU A 63 -6.32 10.54 5.27
C LEU A 63 -4.94 10.78 5.91
N SER A 64 -4.83 11.78 6.77
CA SER A 64 -3.57 12.04 7.50
C SER A 64 -3.12 10.83 8.31
N THR A 65 -4.06 10.09 8.88
CA THR A 65 -3.79 8.86 9.65
C THR A 65 -3.10 7.76 8.83
N TRP A 66 -3.33 7.69 7.52
CA TRP A 66 -2.62 6.77 6.63
C TRP A 66 -1.17 7.22 6.44
N GLN A 67 -0.96 8.53 6.27
CA GLN A 67 0.38 9.07 6.04
C GLN A 67 1.21 9.04 7.32
N ASP A 68 0.61 9.37 8.46
CA ASP A 68 1.24 9.28 9.79
C ASP A 68 1.63 7.83 10.13
N ALA A 69 0.92 6.84 9.61
CA ALA A 69 1.27 5.43 9.74
C ALA A 69 2.32 4.97 8.72
N GLY A 70 2.59 5.73 7.65
CA GLY A 70 3.56 5.36 6.61
C GLY A 70 2.97 4.56 5.45
N PHE A 71 1.68 4.75 5.14
CA PHE A 71 1.08 4.22 3.91
C PHE A 71 1.60 5.02 2.71
N ILE A 72 2.12 4.31 1.72
CA ILE A 72 2.82 4.90 0.57
C ILE A 72 1.83 5.08 -0.61
N PRO A 73 1.58 6.30 -1.10
CA PRO A 73 0.79 6.49 -2.32
C PRO A 73 1.56 5.99 -3.55
N ALA A 74 0.93 5.17 -4.39
CA ALA A 74 1.56 4.62 -5.60
C ALA A 74 1.72 5.63 -6.75
N GLY A 75 1.25 6.86 -6.59
CA GLY A 75 1.21 7.84 -7.68
C GLY A 75 0.38 7.32 -8.85
N SER A 76 0.89 7.44 -10.07
CA SER A 76 0.22 7.00 -11.29
C SER A 76 0.39 5.49 -11.58
N LEU A 77 1.12 4.76 -10.73
CA LEU A 77 1.34 3.34 -10.93
C LEU A 77 0.09 2.54 -10.57
N ASN A 78 -0.36 1.71 -11.52
CA ASN A 78 -1.36 0.69 -11.23
C ASN A 78 -0.78 -0.40 -10.29
N PRO A 79 -1.63 -1.23 -9.65
CA PRO A 79 -1.19 -2.15 -8.60
C PRO A 79 -0.07 -3.11 -9.04
N GLN A 80 -0.12 -3.60 -10.27
CA GLN A 80 0.90 -4.49 -10.81
C GLN A 80 2.25 -3.79 -11.05
N LYS A 81 2.26 -2.53 -11.51
CA LYS A 81 3.50 -1.75 -11.64
C LYS A 81 4.05 -1.33 -10.27
N ALA A 82 3.16 -0.90 -9.37
CA ALA A 82 3.52 -0.57 -8.00
C ALA A 82 4.16 -1.77 -7.28
N ARG A 83 3.67 -3.00 -7.51
CA ARG A 83 4.29 -4.23 -7.00
C ARG A 83 5.72 -4.41 -7.49
N VAL A 84 5.99 -4.20 -8.79
CA VAL A 84 7.35 -4.32 -9.33
C VAL A 84 8.28 -3.30 -8.68
N LEU A 85 7.85 -2.04 -8.56
CA LEU A 85 8.66 -1.01 -7.91
C LEU A 85 8.89 -1.33 -6.42
N LEU A 86 7.85 -1.77 -5.71
CA LEU A 86 7.96 -2.16 -4.29
C LEU A 86 8.97 -3.30 -4.10
N GLN A 87 8.99 -4.29 -4.99
CA GLN A 87 9.98 -5.38 -4.95
C GLN A 87 11.41 -4.87 -5.10
N LEU A 88 11.64 -3.89 -5.98
CA LEU A 88 12.96 -3.26 -6.13
C LEU A 88 13.32 -2.44 -4.89
N ILE A 89 12.38 -1.65 -4.36
CA ILE A 89 12.58 -0.82 -3.16
C ILE A 89 12.97 -1.68 -1.96
N LEU A 90 12.32 -2.83 -1.76
CA LEU A 90 12.60 -3.76 -0.67
C LEU A 90 14.03 -4.34 -0.70
N THR A 91 14.74 -4.26 -1.83
CA THR A 91 16.17 -4.61 -1.92
C THR A 91 17.09 -3.51 -1.38
N ILE A 92 16.58 -2.29 -1.22
CA ILE A 92 17.32 -1.07 -0.86
C ILE A 92 16.98 -0.62 0.55
N THR A 93 15.68 -0.52 0.87
CA THR A 93 15.21 0.05 2.13
C THR A 93 13.92 -0.61 2.61
N ARG A 94 13.68 -0.49 3.92
CA ARG A 94 12.44 -0.85 4.61
C ARG A 94 11.85 0.35 5.35
N ASP A 95 12.45 1.54 5.18
CA ASP A 95 11.93 2.77 5.75
C ASP A 95 10.77 3.30 4.89
N PRO A 96 9.57 3.54 5.47
CA PRO A 96 8.42 4.01 4.70
C PRO A 96 8.63 5.36 4.03
N ALA A 97 9.38 6.29 4.64
CA ALA A 97 9.59 7.63 4.09
C ALA A 97 10.57 7.59 2.90
N GLU A 98 11.63 6.79 2.98
CA GLU A 98 12.52 6.54 1.84
C GLU A 98 11.80 5.81 0.71
N ALA A 99 10.97 4.81 1.03
CA ALA A 99 10.16 4.09 0.05
C ALA A 99 9.17 5.04 -0.66
N GLU A 100 8.50 5.92 0.09
CA GLU A 100 7.62 6.94 -0.49
C GLU A 100 8.38 7.89 -1.42
N ALA A 101 9.57 8.35 -1.02
CA ALA A 101 10.40 9.19 -1.87
C ALA A 101 10.78 8.50 -3.19
N LEU A 102 11.03 7.18 -3.16
CA LEU A 102 11.29 6.38 -4.37
C LEU A 102 10.06 6.22 -5.25
N PHE A 103 8.88 6.00 -4.68
CA PHE A 103 7.60 6.00 -5.41
C PHE A 103 7.26 7.36 -6.02
N ARG A 104 7.69 8.46 -5.39
CA ARG A 104 7.51 9.81 -5.95
C ARG A 104 8.46 10.09 -7.12
N ARG A 105 9.62 9.43 -7.13
CA ARG A 105 10.66 9.61 -8.14
C ARG A 105 10.43 8.78 -9.41
N PHE A 106 9.83 7.59 -9.30
CA PHE A 106 9.70 6.61 -10.39
C PHE A 106 8.24 6.22 -10.62
#